data_AF-A0A933L1B1-F1
#
_entry.id   AF-A0A933L1B1-F1
#
_cell.length_a   1.000
_cell.length_b   1.000
_cell.length_c   1.000
_cell.angle_alpha   90.00
_cell.angle_beta   90.00
_cell.angle_gamma   90.00
#
_symmetry.space_group_name_H-M   'P 1'
#
loop_
_entity.id
_entity.type
_entity.pdbx_description
1 polymer ?
#
loop_
_entity_poly.entity_id
_entity_poly.type
_entity_poly.pdbx_seq_one_letter_code
_entity_poly.pdbx_strand_id
1 'polypeptide(L)' 'MSKKEAEKPEPIERTLLQLAKPKMSPKELLGLARKAHPEASKKEIIRAAFRSIITIADSDLDKAVLLQNFALQERAVEEG' A
#
# COMPACT_ATOMS: atom_id res chain seq x y z
N MET A 1 -12.69 17.54 -22.03
CA MET A 1 -12.77 16.97 -20.67
C MET A 1 -11.41 16.39 -20.34
N SER A 2 -10.71 16.64 -19.25
CA SER A 2 -10.93 17.49 -18.07
C SER A 2 -9.55 17.82 -17.49
N LYS A 3 -9.49 18.94 -16.77
CA LYS A 3 -8.28 19.61 -16.30
C LYS A 3 -7.53 18.83 -15.21
N LYS A 4 -6.19 18.86 -15.32
CA LYS A 4 -5.20 19.16 -14.27
C LYS A 4 -5.19 18.31 -12.99
N GLU A 5 -4.13 17.50 -12.84
CA GLU A 5 -3.47 17.22 -11.56
C GLU A 5 -1.99 16.88 -11.81
N ALA A 6 -1.25 17.85 -12.36
CA ALA A 6 0.20 17.91 -12.20
C ALA A 6 0.49 18.58 -10.85
N GLU A 7 1.47 18.05 -10.10
CA GLU A 7 2.01 18.56 -8.82
C GLU A 7 1.30 18.17 -7.50
N LYS A 8 0.76 16.95 -7.40
CA LYS A 8 0.72 16.27 -6.10
C LYS A 8 1.65 15.06 -6.16
N PRO A 9 2.42 14.75 -5.10
CA PRO A 9 3.11 13.46 -5.04
C PRO A 9 2.08 12.35 -5.28
N GLU A 10 2.46 11.33 -6.07
CA GLU A 10 1.55 10.23 -6.37
C GLU A 10 1.01 9.63 -5.05
N PRO A 11 -0.29 9.30 -4.93
CA PRO A 11 -0.80 8.71 -3.70
C PRO A 11 -0.06 7.42 -3.37
N ILE A 12 0.33 7.25 -2.10
CA ILE A 12 1.05 6.07 -1.60
C ILE A 12 0.30 4.79 -1.99
N GLU A 13 -1.03 4.83 -2.01
CA GLU A 13 -1.92 3.76 -2.45
C GLU A 13 -1.60 3.30 -3.87
N ARG A 14 -1.50 4.26 -4.80
CA ARG A 14 -1.27 3.97 -6.22
C ARG A 14 0.12 3.41 -6.44
N THR A 15 1.11 3.91 -5.70
CA THR A 15 2.47 3.38 -5.71
C THR A 15 2.52 1.95 -5.15
N LEU A 16 1.83 1.67 -4.03
CA LEU A 16 1.73 0.32 -3.47
C LEU A 16 1.09 -0.66 -4.46
N LEU A 17 0.05 -0.24 -5.18
CA LEU A 17 -0.62 -1.06 -6.20
C LEU A 17 0.30 -1.40 -7.39
N GLN A 18 1.17 -0.48 -7.79
CA GLN A 18 2.15 -0.66 -8.87
C GLN A 18 3.34 -1.54 -8.43
N LEU A 19 3.77 -1.41 -7.18
CA LEU A 19 4.91 -2.16 -6.63
C LEU A 19 4.54 -3.59 -6.24
N ALA A 20 3.31 -3.81 -5.76
CA ALA A 20 2.85 -5.11 -5.30
C ALA A 20 2.84 -6.16 -6.43
N LYS A 21 3.67 -7.18 -6.28
CA LYS A 21 3.79 -8.32 -7.20
C LYS A 21 3.50 -9.64 -6.49
N PRO A 22 3.03 -10.68 -7.22
CA PRO A 22 2.92 -12.02 -6.67
C PRO A 22 4.25 -12.48 -6.07
N LYS A 23 4.21 -13.14 -4.90
CA LYS A 23 5.39 -13.64 -4.16
C LYS A 23 6.32 -12.55 -3.56
N MET A 24 5.97 -11.27 -3.64
CA MET A 24 6.72 -10.20 -2.96
C MET A 24 6.51 -10.25 -1.45
N SER A 25 7.59 -10.08 -0.69
CA SER A 25 7.49 -10.06 0.77
C SER A 25 6.98 -8.71 1.30
N PRO A 26 6.22 -8.71 2.42
CA PRO A 26 5.87 -7.53 3.21
C PRO A 26 6.99 -6.49 3.39
N LYS A 27 8.18 -6.98 3.76
CA LYS A 27 9.36 -6.15 4.05
C LYS A 27 9.93 -5.50 2.80
N GLU A 28 9.93 -6.22 1.68
CA GLU A 28 10.37 -5.73 0.39
C GLU A 28 9.44 -4.62 -0.12
N LEU A 29 8.12 -4.85 -0.06
CA LEU A 29 7.12 -3.86 -0.46
C LEU A 29 7.22 -2.58 0.40
N LEU A 30 7.37 -2.71 1.71
CA LEU A 30 7.55 -1.56 2.61
C LEU A 30 8.85 -0.79 2.30
N GLY A 31 9.93 -1.50 1.98
CA GLY A 31 11.20 -0.89 1.59
C GLY A 31 11.09 -0.10 0.28
N LEU A 32 10.39 -0.64 -0.71
CA LEU A 32 10.14 0.04 -1.98
C LEU A 32 9.20 1.25 -1.81
N ALA A 33 8.15 1.10 -1.01
CA ALA A 33 7.23 2.20 -0.70
C ALA A 33 7.92 3.36 0.01
N ARG A 34 8.81 3.08 0.98
CA ARG A 34 9.64 4.10 1.64
C ARG A 34 10.64 4.78 0.72
N LYS A 35 11.18 4.05 -0.27
CA LYS A 35 12.07 4.65 -1.28
C LYS A 35 11.32 5.60 -2.20
N ALA A 36 10.07 5.29 -2.54
CA ALA A 36 9.21 6.13 -3.36
C ALA A 36 8.61 7.31 -2.58
N HIS A 37 8.36 7.13 -1.28
CA HIS A 37 7.76 8.11 -0.37
C HIS A 37 8.62 8.25 0.89
N PRO A 38 9.77 8.93 0.82
CA PRO A 38 10.71 9.05 1.94
C PRO A 38 10.13 9.86 3.11
N GLU A 39 9.20 10.78 2.83
CA GLU A 39 8.47 11.56 3.82
C GLU A 39 7.32 10.79 4.49
N ALA A 40 6.91 9.64 3.96
CA ALA A 40 5.82 8.85 4.52
C ALA A 40 6.29 7.99 5.71
N SER A 41 5.59 8.13 6.83
CA SER A 41 5.80 7.26 7.99
C SER A 41 5.36 5.81 7.71
N LYS A 42 5.87 4.85 8.50
CA LYS A 42 5.43 3.44 8.42
C LYS A 42 3.90 3.34 8.53
N LYS A 43 3.30 4.14 9.43
CA LYS A 43 1.85 4.16 9.68
C LYS A 43 1.06 4.66 8.49
N GLU A 44 1.58 5.68 7.78
CA GLU A 44 0.95 6.18 6.56
C GLU A 44 0.99 5.16 5.43
N ILE A 45 2.11 4.45 5.27
CA ILE A 45 2.24 3.40 4.26
C ILE A 45 1.29 2.23 4.56
N ILE A 46 1.20 1.79 5.81
CA ILE A 46 0.26 0.73 6.21
C ILE A 46 -1.19 1.18 5.99
N ARG A 47 -1.55 2.42 6.38
CA ARG A 47 -2.89 2.95 6.17
C ARG A 47 -3.22 3.08 4.67
N ALA A 48 -2.26 3.46 3.83
CA ALA A 48 -2.40 3.48 2.38
C ALA A 48 -2.56 2.06 1.82
N ALA A 49 -1.87 1.05 2.35
CA ALA A 49 -2.08 -0.34 1.95
C ALA A 49 -3.52 -0.79 2.22
N PHE A 50 -4.07 -0.48 3.40
CA PHE A 50 -5.48 -0.76 3.70
C PHE A 50 -6.45 -0.02 2.77
N ARG A 51 -6.22 1.26 2.50
CA ARG A 51 -7.04 2.02 1.54
C ARG A 51 -6.96 1.44 0.13
N SER A 52 -5.79 0.93 -0.24
CA SER A 52 -5.58 0.24 -1.52
C SER A 52 -6.47 -0.99 -1.59
N ILE A 53 -6.48 -1.85 -0.56
CA ILE A 53 -7.37 -3.04 -0.48
C ILE A 53 -8.81 -2.69 -0.78
N ILE A 54 -9.35 -1.69 -0.07
CA ILE A 54 -10.75 -1.27 -0.21
C ILE A 54 -11.03 -0.83 -1.65
N THR A 55 -10.04 -0.20 -2.30
CA THR A 55 -10.13 0.25 -3.70
C THR A 55 -10.06 -0.91 -4.70
N ILE A 56 -9.33 -2.00 -4.40
CA ILE A 56 -9.22 -3.19 -5.29
C ILE A 56 -10.25 -4.27 -4.96
N ALA A 57 -10.88 -4.24 -3.79
CA ALA A 57 -11.84 -5.27 -3.35
C ALA A 57 -13.07 -5.36 -4.27
N ASP A 58 -13.33 -4.32 -5.06
CA ASP A 58 -14.36 -4.30 -6.11
C ASP A 58 -13.87 -4.89 -7.46
N SER A 59 -12.61 -5.31 -7.57
CA SER A 59 -11.96 -5.71 -8.84
C SER A 59 -11.05 -6.95 -8.76
N ASP A 60 -10.50 -7.31 -7.60
CA ASP A 60 -9.59 -8.46 -7.42
C ASP A 60 -9.55 -8.95 -5.96
N LEU A 61 -10.35 -9.98 -5.67
CA LEU A 61 -10.54 -10.54 -4.32
C LEU A 61 -9.26 -11.19 -3.76
N ASP A 62 -8.47 -11.86 -4.60
CA ASP A 62 -7.22 -12.51 -4.19
C ASP A 62 -6.19 -11.49 -3.70
N LYS A 63 -6.09 -10.35 -4.39
CA LYS A 63 -5.21 -9.25 -4.01
C LYS A 63 -5.66 -8.58 -2.72
N ALA A 64 -6.98 -8.46 -2.52
CA ALA A 64 -7.55 -7.92 -1.29
C ALA A 64 -7.23 -8.80 -0.06
N VAL A 65 -7.38 -10.13 -0.20
CA VAL A 65 -7.07 -11.10 0.88
C VAL A 65 -5.58 -11.08 1.24
N LEU A 66 -4.68 -11.02 0.25
CA LEU A 66 -3.23 -10.98 0.49
C LEU A 66 -2.82 -9.75 1.30
N LEU A 67 -3.34 -8.59 0.92
CA LEU A 67 -3.06 -7.33 1.61
C LEU A 67 -3.73 -7.26 3.00
N GLN A 68 -4.90 -7.87 3.19
CA GLN A 68 -5.55 -7.98 4.50
C GLN A 68 -4.69 -8.80 5.47
N ASN A 69 -4.17 -9.95 5.01
CA ASN A 69 -3.27 -10.79 5.79
C ASN A 69 -1.98 -10.05 6.17
N PHE A 70 -1.37 -9.33 5.23
CA PHE A 70 -0.20 -8.48 5.50
C PHE A 70 -0.47 -7.48 6.63
N ALA A 71 -1.63 -6.84 6.59
CA ALA A 71 -1.94 -5.77 7.51
C ALA A 71 -2.30 -6.28 8.93
N LEU A 72 -2.89 -7.47 9.03
CA LEU A 72 -3.11 -8.15 10.31
C LEU A 72 -1.78 -8.58 10.96
N GLN A 73 -0.84 -9.10 10.18
CA GLN A 73 0.47 -9.52 10.68
C GLN A 73 1.30 -8.32 11.19
N GLU A 74 1.31 -7.20 10.47
CA GLU A 74 2.05 -6.01 10.92
C GLU A 74 1.41 -5.30 12.12
N ARG A 75 0.08 -5.43 12.32
CA ARG A 75 -0.61 -4.88 13.49
C ARG A 75 -0.27 -5.65 14.78
N ALA A 76 -0.12 -6.97 14.69
CA ALA A 76 0.16 -7.83 15.86
C ALA A 76 1.56 -7.61 16.47
N VAL A 77 2.45 -6.90 15.77
CA VAL A 77 3.83 -6.63 16.24
C VAL A 77 3.93 -5.34 17.07
N GLU A 78 2.85 -4.54 17.20
CA GLU A 78 2.81 -3.37 18.10
C GLU A 78 2.18 -3.67 19.49
N GLU A 79 2.11 -4.93 19.91
CA GLU A 79 1.83 -5.34 21.30
C GLU A 79 2.98 -6.23 21.83
N GLY A 80 4.09 -5.60 22.23
CA GLY A 80 5.25 -6.26 22.83
C GLY A 80 6.27 -5.25 23.35
#